data_AF-A0A6V8P558-F1
#
_entry.id   AF-A0A6V8P558-F1
#
_cell.length_a   1.000
_cell.length_b   1.000
_cell.length_c   1.000
_cell.angle_alpha   90.00
_cell.angle_beta   90.00
_cell.angle_gamma   90.00
#
_symmetry.space_group_name_H-M   'P 1'
#
loop_
_entity.id
_entity.type
_entity.pdbx_description
1 polymer ?
#
loop_
_entity_poly.entity_id
_entity_poly.type
_entity_poly.pdbx_seq_one_letter_code
_entity_poly.pdbx_strand_id
1 'polypeptide(L)' 'DEKIIGTIHLAIGENRNEGGINNSTLHWDLLVEKATVEVDGRVIMREGKFSLDIV' A
#
# COMPACT_ATOMS: atom_id res chain seq x y z
N ASP A 1 11.41 6.95 0.66
CA ASP A 1 10.25 7.12 -0.23
C ASP A 1 9.12 6.18 0.11
N GLU A 2 9.12 4.88 -0.19
CA GLU A 2 7.96 4.01 0.11
C GLU A 2 7.59 3.86 1.60
N LYS A 3 8.58 3.86 2.50
CA LYS A 3 8.43 3.42 3.90
C LYS A 3 8.22 4.60 4.85
N ILE A 4 7.36 5.53 4.46
CA ILE A 4 6.96 6.65 5.31
C ILE A 4 5.85 6.17 6.24
N ILE A 5 6.00 6.41 7.54
CA ILE A 5 4.99 5.99 8.52
C ILE A 5 3.67 6.72 8.24
N GLY A 6 2.58 5.96 8.16
CA GLY A 6 1.25 6.52 7.88
C GLY A 6 0.92 6.77 6.41
N THR A 7 1.76 6.31 5.48
CA THR A 7 1.42 6.24 4.05
C THR A 7 1.20 4.80 3.63
N ILE A 8 0.44 4.60 2.54
CA ILE A 8 0.45 3.33 1.80
C ILE A 8 1.21 3.51 0.49
N HIS A 9 1.79 2.42 0.03
CA HIS A 9 2.48 2.35 -1.24
C HIS A 9 1.69 1.43 -2.20
N LEU A 10 1.48 1.91 -3.42
CA LEU A 10 0.89 1.14 -4.53
C LEU A 10 1.84 1.22 -5.71
N ALA A 11 1.97 0.12 -6.47
CA ALA A 11 2.78 0.09 -7.69
C ALA A 11 1.92 -0.21 -8.91
N ILE A 12 2.23 0.44 -10.04
CA ILE A 12 1.69 0.13 -11.36
C ILE A 12 2.82 -0.44 -12.22
N GLY A 13 2.68 -1.70 -12.66
CA GLY A 13 3.65 -2.29 -13.58
C GLY A 13 3.97 -3.76 -13.33
N GLU A 14 5.19 -4.14 -13.70
CA GLU A 14 5.73 -5.50 -13.63
C GLU A 14 5.56 -6.08 -12.23
N ASN A 15 5.03 -7.31 -12.15
CA ASN A 15 4.86 -8.02 -10.89
C ASN A 15 5.17 -9.53 -10.94
N ARG A 16 5.84 -10.03 -11.99
CA ARG A 16 6.13 -11.47 -12.13
C ARG A 16 7.18 -11.97 -11.14
N ASN A 17 8.06 -11.10 -10.63
CA ASN A 17 9.01 -11.47 -9.57
C ASN A 17 8.30 -11.64 -8.21
N GLU A 18 7.10 -11.07 -8.09
CA GLU A 18 6.23 -11.05 -6.91
C GLU A 18 5.13 -12.13 -7.01
N GLY A 19 5.17 -12.98 -8.05
CA GLY A 19 4.22 -14.07 -8.28
C GLY A 19 2.96 -13.70 -9.06
N GLY A 20 2.89 -12.46 -9.59
CA GLY A 20 1.82 -12.04 -10.48
C GLY A 20 2.05 -12.40 -11.95
N ILE A 21 1.14 -11.97 -12.81
CA ILE A 21 1.16 -12.23 -14.26
C ILE A 21 1.34 -10.97 -15.10
N ASN A 22 1.45 -9.80 -14.48
CA ASN A 22 1.53 -8.52 -15.18
C ASN A 22 2.95 -8.33 -15.73
N ASN A 23 3.08 -8.45 -17.06
CA ASN A 23 4.32 -8.24 -17.79
C ASN A 23 4.36 -6.81 -18.33
N SER A 24 5.27 -5.99 -17.80
CA SER A 24 5.41 -4.57 -18.17
C SER A 24 6.89 -4.18 -18.15
N THR A 25 7.28 -3.22 -18.96
CA THR A 25 8.63 -2.61 -18.87
C THR A 25 8.71 -1.51 -17.81
N LEU A 26 7.58 -1.19 -17.17
CA LEU A 26 7.47 -0.16 -16.15
C LEU A 26 7.19 -0.79 -14.79
N HIS A 27 7.65 -0.13 -13.74
CA HIS A 27 7.27 -0.32 -12.35
C HIS A 27 7.29 1.05 -11.70
N TRP A 28 6.12 1.62 -11.43
CA TRP A 28 5.99 2.97 -10.90
C TRP A 28 5.38 2.96 -9.51
N ASP A 29 6.15 3.53 -8.60
CA ASP A 29 5.83 3.61 -7.19
C ASP A 29 4.99 4.85 -6.89
N LEU A 30 3.84 4.65 -6.25
CA LEU A 30 2.95 5.71 -5.82
C LEU A 30 2.79 5.67 -4.30
N LEU A 31 2.91 6.84 -3.69
CA LEU A 31 2.58 7.05 -2.28
C LEU A 31 1.18 7.65 -2.18
N VAL A 32 0.39 7.10 -1.27
CA VAL A 32 -0.91 7.67 -0.90
C VAL A 32 -0.84 8.12 0.55
N GLU A 33 -0.95 9.43 0.74
CA GLU A 33 -1.05 10.05 2.04
C GLU A 33 -2.49 10.01 2.57
N LYS A 34 -2.63 10.02 3.90
CA LYS A 34 -3.93 10.09 4.59
C LYS A 34 -4.92 9.00 4.17
N ALA A 35 -4.43 7.82 3.80
CA ALA A 35 -5.29 6.71 3.43
C ALA A 35 -6.11 6.20 4.63
N THR A 36 -7.31 5.70 4.34
CA THR A 36 -8.04 4.79 5.23
C THR A 36 -7.91 3.38 4.66
N VAL A 37 -7.39 2.45 5.45
CA VAL A 37 -7.12 1.07 5.03
C VAL A 37 -8.00 0.13 5.86
N GLU A 38 -8.78 -0.68 5.16
CA GLU A 38 -9.63 -1.72 5.73
C GLU A 38 -9.20 -3.07 5.18
N VAL A 39 -9.01 -4.05 6.07
CA VAL A 39 -8.68 -5.44 5.71
C VAL A 39 -9.66 -6.35 6.43
N ASP A 40 -10.34 -7.22 5.69
CA ASP A 40 -11.33 -8.17 6.22
C ASP A 40 -12.40 -7.54 7.12
N GLY A 41 -12.90 -6.35 6.74
CA GLY A 41 -13.91 -5.62 7.51
C GLY A 41 -13.38 -4.86 8.73
N ARG A 42 -12.06 -4.83 8.94
CA ARG A 42 -11.42 -4.13 10.06
C ARG A 42 -10.59 -2.95 9.56
N VAL A 43 -10.87 -1.75 10.07
CA VAL A 43 -10.07 -0.55 9.76
C VAL A 43 -8.75 -0.62 10.51
N ILE A 44 -7.65 -0.74 9.77
CA ILE A 44 -6.30 -0.86 10.32
C ILE A 44 -5.54 0.47 10.32
N MET A 45 -5.96 1.40 9.47
CA MET A 45 -5.44 2.75 9.39
C MET A 45 -6.57 3.69 8.99
N ARG A 46 -6.64 4.88 9.59
CA ARG A 46 -7.60 5.94 9.23
C ARG A 46 -6.85 7.26 9.10
N GLU A 47 -6.99 7.91 7.95
CA GLU A 47 -6.31 9.18 7.64
C GLU A 47 -4.79 9.13 7.91
N GLY A 48 -4.14 8.02 7.55
CA GLY A 48 -2.70 7.81 7.75
C GLY A 48 -2.29 7.50 9.20
N LYS A 49 -3.24 7.29 10.11
CA LYS A 49 -2.97 6.90 11.51
C LYS A 49 -3.35 5.45 11.73
N PHE A 50 -2.45 4.66 12.30
CA PHE A 50 -2.73 3.27 12.65
C PHE A 50 -3.80 3.18 13.75
N SER A 51 -4.68 2.19 13.65
CA SER A 51 -5.66 1.87 14.69
C SER A 51 -4.94 1.31 15.93
N LEU A 52 -5.37 1.70 17.14
CA LEU A 52 -4.75 1.29 18.41
C LEU A 52 -4.73 -0.22 18.62
N ASP A 53 -5.69 -0.94 18.05
CA ASP A 53 -5.81 -2.41 18.20
C ASP A 53 -4.71 -3.19 17.43
N ILE A 54 -3.80 -2.49 16.75
CA ILE A 54 -2.76 -3.04 15.87
C ILE A 54 -1.36 -2.65 16.34
N VAL A 55 -1.24 -1.75 17.32
CA VAL A 55 0.03 -1.21 17.83
C VAL A 55 0.34 -1.74 19.22
#